data_AF-A0A9D3ZLX9-F1
#
_entry.id   AF-A0A9D3ZLX9-F1
#
_cell.length_a   1.000
_cell.length_b   1.000
_cell.length_c   1.000
_cell.angle_alpha   90.00
_cell.angle_beta   90.00
_cell.angle_gamma   90.00
#
_symmetry.space_group_name_H-M   'P 1'
#
loop_
_entity.id
_entity.type
_entity.pdbx_description
1 polymer ?
#
loop_
_entity_poly.entity_id
_entity_poly.type
_entity_poly.pdbx_seq_one_letter_code
_entity_poly.pdbx_strand_id
1 'polypeptide(L)'
;MRLKIIIDILKPLRKIVKVISKEGTETIGVIKYERIPDFCYVCGIIGHTMKKCQNKRQGLEVHDSNLQHGSWMRALSVTPNQNRGIRRNKVELVKKTAQSNDD
;
A
#
# COMPACT_ATOMS: atom_id res chain seq x y z
N MET A 1 14.52 5.57 -0.19
CA MET A 1 14.94 5.40 1.22
C MET A 1 14.39 4.09 1.74
N ARG A 2 15.19 3.29 2.45
CA ARG A 2 14.76 2.05 3.11
C ARG A 2 15.22 2.10 4.56
N LEU A 3 14.35 1.73 5.49
CA LEU A 3 14.60 1.78 6.93
C LEU A 3 14.23 0.43 7.53
N LYS A 4 15.05 -0.06 8.46
CA LYS A 4 14.71 -1.23 9.29
C LYS A 4 14.15 -0.73 10.61
N ILE A 5 12.93 -1.15 10.93
CA ILE A 5 12.22 -0.74 12.14
C ILE A 5 11.61 -1.96 12.83
N ILE A 6 11.40 -1.85 14.14
CA ILE A 6 10.55 -2.77 14.90
C ILE A 6 9.12 -2.25 14.78
N ILE A 7 8.17 -3.12 14.47
CA ILE A 7 6.75 -2.79 14.40
C ILE A 7 5.95 -3.62 15.40
N ASP A 8 4.92 -3.01 15.97
CA ASP A 8 3.93 -3.72 16.77
C ASP A 8 2.91 -4.37 15.83
N ILE A 9 2.91 -5.70 15.79
CA ILE A 9 2.08 -6.49 14.87
C ILE A 9 0.60 -6.48 15.24
N LEU A 10 0.27 -6.11 16.48
CA LEU A 10 -1.12 -6.05 16.96
C LEU A 10 -1.81 -4.75 16.55
N LYS A 11 -1.05 -3.79 16.01
CA LYS A 11 -1.57 -2.51 15.52
C LYS A 11 -1.69 -2.51 13.99
N PRO A 12 -2.65 -1.75 13.43
CA PRO A 12 -2.73 -1.52 11.99
C PRO A 12 -1.41 -0.96 11.43
N LEU A 13 -1.02 -1.44 10.26
CA LEU A 13 0.15 -0.94 9.56
C LEU A 13 0.01 0.54 9.21
N ARG A 14 1.08 1.30 9.45
CA ARG A 14 1.14 2.72 9.12
C ARG A 14 1.27 2.91 7.61
N LYS A 15 0.43 3.77 7.05
CA LYS A 15 0.35 4.01 5.59
C LYS A 15 1.20 5.18 5.13
N ILE A 16 1.27 6.22 5.96
CA ILE A 16 1.98 7.44 5.67
C ILE A 16 2.90 7.81 6.83
N VAL A 17 3.99 8.48 6.51
CA VAL A 17 4.88 9.10 7.49
C VAL A 17 4.98 10.59 7.17
N LYS A 18 4.82 11.41 8.20
CA LYS A 18 5.11 12.84 8.16
C LYS A 18 6.57 13.02 8.51
N VAL A 19 7.33 13.63 7.62
CA VAL A 19 8.74 13.97 7.81
C VAL A 19 8.83 15.48 7.82
N ILE A 20 9.52 16.03 8.81
CA ILE A 20 9.76 17.47 8.92
C ILE A 20 11.26 17.67 8.69
N SER A 21 11.62 18.50 7.71
CA SER A 21 13.01 18.86 7.43
C SER A 21 13.57 19.78 8.52
N LYS A 22 14.89 19.98 8.56
CA LYS A 22 15.51 20.90 9.52
C LYS A 22 15.06 22.34 9.31
N GLU A 23 14.69 22.66 8.07
CA GLU A 23 14.16 23.95 7.62
C GLU A 23 12.65 24.09 7.89
N GLY A 24 12.03 23.12 8.58
CA GLY A 24 10.61 23.13 8.93
C GLY A 24 9.66 22.71 7.81
N THR A 25 10.19 22.26 6.66
CA THR A 25 9.34 21.82 5.55
C THR A 25 8.71 20.48 5.88
N GLU A 26 7.38 20.41 5.84
CA GLU A 26 6.64 19.17 6.02
C GLU A 26 6.50 18.40 4.72
N THR A 27 6.77 17.10 4.74
CA THR A 27 6.55 16.19 3.62
C THR A 27 5.85 14.93 4.09
N ILE A 28 4.87 14.48 3.32
CA ILE A 28 4.16 13.22 3.57
C ILE A 28 4.70 12.16 2.61
N GLY A 29 5.23 11.07 3.16
CA GLY A 29 5.68 9.91 2.41
C GLY A 29 4.73 8.73 2.56
N VAL A 30 4.46 8.01 1.48
CA VAL A 30 3.74 6.72 1.52
C VAL A 30 4.71 5.61 1.87
N ILE A 31 4.34 4.77 2.84
CA ILE A 31 5.16 3.65 3.30
C ILE A 31 4.88 2.43 2.44
N LYS A 32 5.95 1.74 2.03
CA LYS A 32 5.90 0.38 1.50
C LYS A 32 6.77 -0.54 2.35
N TYR A 33 6.24 -1.72 2.67
CA TYR A 33 6.88 -2.68 3.54
C TYR A 33 7.57 -3.79 2.74
N GLU A 34 8.84 -4.03 3.04
CA GLU A 34 9.61 -5.17 2.51
C GLU A 34 9.42 -6.38 3.42
N ARG A 35 9.26 -7.57 2.82
CA ARG A 35 9.16 -8.87 3.54
C ARG A 35 8.08 -8.91 4.62
N ILE A 36 6.99 -8.17 4.42
CA ILE A 36 5.87 -8.18 5.35
C ILE A 36 5.05 -9.48 5.22
N PRO A 37 4.70 -10.15 6.32
CA PRO A 37 3.78 -11.29 6.29
C PRO A 37 2.40 -10.91 5.74
N ASP A 38 1.51 -11.90 5.65
CA ASP A 38 0.13 -11.62 5.32
C ASP A 38 -0.56 -10.81 6.42
N PHE A 39 -1.27 -9.78 5.98
CA PHE A 39 -2.00 -8.85 6.81
C PHE A 39 -3.39 -8.59 6.22
N CYS A 40 -4.28 -8.11 7.07
CA CYS A 40 -5.66 -7.89 6.72
C CYS A 40 -5.84 -6.58 5.96
N TYR A 41 -6.43 -6.61 4.76
CA TYR A 41 -6.67 -5.38 3.98
C TYR A 41 -7.79 -4.49 4.56
N VAL A 42 -8.65 -5.06 5.41
CA VAL A 42 -9.72 -4.31 6.10
C VAL A 42 -9.16 -3.50 7.26
N CYS A 43 -8.42 -4.12 8.18
CA CYS A 43 -7.99 -3.48 9.42
C CYS A 43 -6.48 -3.23 9.53
N GLY A 44 -5.66 -3.71 8.59
CA GLY A 44 -4.22 -3.47 8.55
C GLY A 44 -3.39 -4.30 9.53
N ILE A 45 -4.00 -5.22 10.29
CA ILE A 45 -3.32 -6.04 11.32
C ILE A 45 -2.70 -7.29 10.67
N ILE A 46 -1.51 -7.68 11.13
CA ILE A 46 -0.80 -8.89 10.68
C ILE A 46 -1.42 -10.14 11.33
N GLY A 47 -1.44 -11.26 10.60
CA GLY A 47 -1.80 -12.57 11.18
C GLY A 47 -3.19 -13.08 10.84
N HIS A 48 -4.00 -12.31 10.10
CA HIS A 48 -5.24 -12.81 9.51
C HIS A 48 -5.51 -12.18 8.15
N THR A 49 -6.30 -12.87 7.33
CA THR A 49 -6.77 -12.35 6.05
C THR A 49 -8.09 -11.61 6.22
N MET A 50 -8.44 -10.79 5.24
CA MET A 50 -9.74 -10.13 5.17
C MET A 50 -10.92 -11.06 5.43
N LYS A 51 -10.88 -12.31 4.94
CA LYS A 51 -11.95 -13.30 5.14
C LYS A 51 -12.23 -13.60 6.61
N LYS A 52 -11.20 -13.57 7.46
CA LYS A 52 -11.27 -13.87 8.90
C LYS A 52 -11.28 -12.62 9.79
N CYS A 53 -11.38 -11.42 9.21
CA CYS A 53 -11.39 -10.18 9.96
C CYS A 53 -12.69 -10.03 10.76
N GLN A 54 -12.56 -9.80 12.06
CA GLN A 54 -13.69 -9.52 12.96
C GLN A 54 -14.18 -8.07 12.84
N ASN A 55 -13.32 -7.15 12.37
CA ASN A 55 -13.64 -5.73 12.17
C ASN A 55 -14.35 -5.45 10.84
N LYS A 56 -14.96 -6.47 10.20
CA LYS A 56 -15.83 -6.22 9.06
C LYS A 56 -17.04 -5.46 9.58
N ARG A 57 -17.23 -4.23 9.12
CA ARG A 57 -18.47 -3.49 9.41
C ARG A 57 -19.62 -4.32 8.87
N GLN A 58 -20.52 -4.79 9.75
CA GLN A 58 -21.72 -5.52 9.35
C GLN A 58 -22.49 -4.68 8.33
N GLY A 59 -22.77 -5.26 7.16
CA GLY A 59 -23.59 -4.64 6.10
C GLY A 59 -22.83 -3.94 4.97
N LEU A 60 -21.49 -3.84 5.01
CA LEU A 60 -20.70 -3.39 3.86
C LEU A 60 -20.16 -4.61 3.12
N GLU A 61 -20.68 -4.86 1.92
CA GLU A 61 -19.98 -5.72 0.97
C GLU A 61 -18.56 -5.18 0.80
N VAL A 62 -17.58 -6.06 1.00
CA VAL A 62 -16.17 -5.67 0.94
C VAL A 62 -15.79 -5.52 -0.53
N HIS A 63 -16.11 -4.37 -1.10
CA HIS A 63 -15.57 -3.93 -2.38
C HIS A 63 -14.12 -3.47 -2.20
N ASP A 64 -13.29 -3.72 -3.22
CA ASP A 64 -11.88 -3.34 -3.24
C ASP A 64 -11.65 -1.84 -2.97
N SER A 65 -12.60 -0.98 -3.35
CA SER A 65 -12.59 0.47 -3.10
C SER A 65 -12.70 0.87 -1.63
N ASN A 66 -13.24 -0.01 -0.77
CA ASN A 66 -13.43 0.25 0.66
C ASN A 66 -12.23 -0.22 1.52
N LEU A 67 -11.23 -0.85 0.90
CA LEU A 67 -10.07 -1.38 1.61
C LEU A 67 -9.09 -0.26 1.96
N GLN A 68 -8.92 -0.02 3.25
CA GLN A 68 -7.99 0.99 3.74
C GLN A 68 -6.52 0.63 3.52
N HIS A 69 -6.24 -0.65 3.27
CA HIS A 69 -4.92 -1.20 3.03
C HIS A 69 -4.95 -2.12 1.81
N GLY A 70 -3.80 -2.42 1.22
CA GLY A 70 -3.78 -3.29 0.03
C GLY A 70 -2.39 -3.70 -0.40
N SER A 71 -2.33 -4.41 -1.54
CA SER A 71 -1.09 -4.86 -2.16
C SER A 71 -0.11 -3.72 -2.46
N TRP A 72 -0.63 -2.50 -2.68
CA TRP A 72 0.16 -1.29 -2.88
C TRP A 72 1.09 -0.92 -1.70
N MET A 73 0.80 -1.43 -0.49
CA MET A 73 1.66 -1.28 0.69
C MET A 73 2.84 -2.24 0.70
N ARG A 74 2.87 -3.26 -0.17
CA ARG A 74 4.00 -4.17 -0.27
C ARG A 74 5.04 -3.58 -1.22
N ALA A 75 6.29 -3.56 -0.77
CA ALA A 75 7.41 -3.23 -1.65
C ALA A 75 7.70 -4.41 -2.58
N LEU A 76 8.09 -4.10 -3.83
CA LEU A 76 8.54 -5.13 -4.77
C LEU A 76 9.81 -5.79 -4.22
N SER A 77 9.77 -7.11 -4.04
CA SER A 77 10.95 -7.88 -3.70
C SER A 77 11.83 -7.99 -4.95
N VAL A 78 12.94 -7.26 -4.98
CA VAL A 78 13.95 -7.45 -6.02
C VAL A 78 14.70 -8.73 -5.67
N THR A 79 14.30 -9.87 -6.26
CA THR A 79 15.12 -11.07 -6.24
C THR A 79 16.35 -10.82 -7.12
N PRO A 80 17.58 -11.12 -6.68
CA PRO A 80 18.79 -10.81 -7.45
C PRO A 80 18.86 -11.51 -8.81
N ASN A 81 18.09 -12.58 -9.02
CA ASN A 81 18.24 -13.52 -10.13
C ASN A 81 17.11 -13.48 -11.17
N GLN A 82 16.22 -12.48 -11.13
CA GLN A 82 15.28 -12.24 -12.21
C GLN A 82 15.56 -10.87 -12.82
N ASN A 83 16.35 -10.89 -13.89
CA ASN A 83 16.54 -9.84 -14.88
C ASN A 83 16.63 -8.39 -14.37
N ARG A 84 17.86 -7.86 -14.44
CA ARG A 84 18.25 -6.44 -14.33
C ARG A 84 17.57 -5.49 -15.33
N GLY A 85 16.46 -5.86 -15.96
CA GLY A 85 15.73 -5.08 -16.98
C GLY A 85 14.58 -4.21 -16.47
N ILE A 86 14.04 -4.45 -15.25
CA ILE A 86 12.87 -3.71 -14.74
C ILE A 86 13.32 -2.56 -13.81
N ARG A 87 14.38 -1.85 -14.19
CA ARG A 87 14.88 -0.64 -13.50
C ARG A 87 14.27 0.65 -14.05
N ARG A 88 13.00 0.65 -14.43
CA ARG A 88 12.31 1.88 -14.80
C ARG A 88 10.96 1.93 -14.11
N ASN A 89 10.68 3.06 -13.46
CA ASN A 89 9.36 3.47 -13.02
C ASN A 89 8.33 3.04 -14.07
N LYS A 90 7.56 1.99 -13.81
CA LYS A 90 6.40 1.67 -14.63
C LYS A 90 5.34 2.71 -14.27
N VAL A 91 5.40 3.87 -14.93
CA VAL A 91 4.26 4.77 -15.06
C VAL A 91 3.24 3.99 -15.86
N GLU A 92 2.18 3.51 -15.22
CA GLU A 92 1.06 2.94 -15.95
C GLU A 92 0.33 4.08 -16.68
N LEU A 93 0.31 4.00 -18.01
CA LEU A 93 -0.47 4.91 -18.85
C LEU A 93 -1.94 4.67 -18.54
N VAL A 94 -2.54 5.58 -17.77
CA VAL A 94 -3.99 5.69 -17.68
C VAL A 94 -4.48 6.11 -19.06
N LYS A 95 -5.09 5.18 -19.79
CA LYS A 95 -5.84 5.51 -21.01
C LYS A 95 -6.97 6.44 -20.58
N LYS A 96 -6.88 7.72 -20.96
CA LYS A 96 -8.03 8.62 -20.92
C LYS A 96 -8.99 8.12 -22.00
N THR A 97 -10.15 7.62 -21.59
CA THR A 97 -11.28 7.46 -22.50
C THR A 97 -11.71 8.88 -22.88
N ALA A 98 -11.48 9.27 -24.13
CA ALA A 98 -12.11 10.45 -24.69
C ALA A 98 -13.60 10.09 -24.86
N GLN A 99 -14.47 10.74 -24.09
CA GLN A 99 -15.87 10.86 -24.47
C GLN A 99 -15.92 11.95 -25.54
N SER A 100 -16.01 11.53 -26.79
CA SER A 100 -16.54 12.36 -27.87
C SER A 100 -18.02 12.57 -27.59
N ASN A 101 -18.40 13.78 -27.20
CA ASN A 101 -19.76 14.23 -27.41
C ASN A 101 -19.82 14.72 -28.85
N ASP A 102 -20.49 13.98 -29.72
CA ASP A 102 -20.95 14.46 -31.02
C ASP A 102 -22.49 14.44 -30.98
N ASP A 103 -23.04 15.63 -31.24
CA ASP A 103 -24.41 16.08 -31.56
C ASP A 103 -25.60 15.79 -30.63
#